data_AF-A0A957HPI0-F1
#
_entry.id   AF-A0A957HPI0-F1
#
_cell.length_a   1.000
_cell.length_b   1.000
_cell.length_c   1.000
_cell.angle_alpha   90.00
_cell.angle_beta   90.00
_cell.angle_gamma   90.00
#
_symmetry.space_group_name_H-M   'P 1'
#
loop_
_entity.id
_entity.type
_entity.pdbx_description
1 polymer ?
#
loop_
_entity_poly.entity_id
_entity_poly.type
_entity_poly.pdbx_seq_one_letter_code
_entity_poly.pdbx_strand_id
1 'polypeptide(L)'
;ATPLTNTQLYLGKMLAALVPPLLASYLGMGVYLVGLYINVGWVPTFELFVQTIVLTTVQGIIMVSGAVVVSSQVTSVRASNLLASFIIVPMALLIQAEAAALFWGNHRGLWWLALALSITAMTLMHMGIRIFNREELMGQEIDQIRISWMWQQFWGHFSGRFAHGSYPDFFEWYRQSFRIVKRLKTAVLAQSVALVGAIILGVFLAYRFEFSPSLKMELTGSNMTDNLRSLQMVLAALPMLIFLQNIRALALQVLLGVFTFGVLGILVFMLPWGVISFIAAQFYLAGQNPFTFVLATVVPHALIELPALLIAAAAGLRWHAVVIAPPPNQTLSEAFLQAAAEFMRLFIGVVIPLLLIASLVEAFVTPRIVIMMYGG
;
A
#
# COMPACT_ATOMS: atom_id res chain seq x y z
N ALA A 1 -30.49 -2.73 31.13
CA ALA A 1 -29.35 -2.32 30.27
C ALA A 1 -28.10 -2.23 31.16
N THR A 2 -27.02 -2.91 30.81
CA THR A 2 -25.74 -2.82 31.54
C THR A 2 -25.14 -1.41 31.39
N PRO A 3 -24.43 -0.87 32.41
CA PRO A 3 -23.93 0.51 32.41
C PRO A 3 -22.67 0.73 31.54
N LEU A 4 -22.28 -0.25 30.73
CA LEU A 4 -21.04 -0.21 29.95
C LEU A 4 -21.28 0.46 28.59
N THR A 5 -20.33 1.32 28.18
CA THR A 5 -20.34 1.92 26.85
C THR A 5 -19.95 0.88 25.78
N ASN A 6 -20.38 1.08 24.53
CA ASN A 6 -20.00 0.20 23.40
C ASN A 6 -18.47 0.09 23.27
N THR A 7 -17.75 1.18 23.52
CA THR A 7 -16.28 1.20 23.52
C THR A 7 -15.68 0.30 24.61
N GLN A 8 -16.22 0.34 25.83
CA GLN A 8 -15.75 -0.52 26.93
C GLN A 8 -16.00 -2.01 26.64
N LEU A 9 -17.17 -2.33 26.09
CA LEU A 9 -17.50 -3.71 25.69
C LEU A 9 -16.60 -4.21 24.56
N TYR A 10 -16.37 -3.39 23.52
CA TYR A 10 -15.48 -3.72 22.43
C TYR A 10 -14.04 -3.95 22.92
N LEU A 11 -13.49 -3.01 23.69
CA LEU A 11 -12.13 -3.12 24.23
C LEU A 11 -12.00 -4.32 25.17
N GLY A 12 -13.00 -4.59 26.01
CA GLY A 12 -13.03 -5.77 26.87
C GLY A 12 -12.98 -7.07 26.05
N LYS A 13 -13.82 -7.19 25.01
CA LYS A 13 -13.82 -8.36 24.10
C LYS A 13 -12.48 -8.50 23.37
N MET A 14 -11.93 -7.39 22.88
CA MET A 14 -10.66 -7.38 22.17
C MET A 14 -9.49 -7.80 23.08
N LEU A 15 -9.38 -7.23 24.28
CA LEU A 15 -8.31 -7.57 25.23
C LEU A 15 -8.41 -9.02 25.69
N ALA A 16 -9.61 -9.51 26.00
CA ALA A 16 -9.83 -10.91 26.37
C ALA A 16 -9.41 -11.88 25.27
N ALA A 17 -9.62 -11.52 23.99
CA ALA A 17 -9.19 -12.32 22.85
C ALA A 17 -7.70 -12.15 22.50
N LEU A 18 -7.09 -10.99 22.83
CA LEU A 18 -5.72 -10.65 22.48
C LEU A 18 -4.68 -11.21 23.45
N VAL A 19 -4.98 -11.16 24.75
CA VAL A 19 -4.01 -11.52 25.80
C VAL A 19 -3.55 -12.99 25.69
N PRO A 20 -4.44 -14.00 25.55
CA PRO A 20 -4.01 -15.40 25.49
C PRO A 20 -3.05 -15.72 24.33
N PRO A 21 -3.32 -15.36 23.05
CA PRO A 21 -2.40 -15.65 21.96
C PRO A 21 -1.10 -14.85 22.05
N LEU A 22 -1.11 -13.58 22.49
CA LEU A 22 0.13 -12.82 22.67
C LEU A 22 1.03 -13.42 23.75
N LEU A 23 0.46 -13.82 24.89
CA LEU A 23 1.22 -14.51 25.94
C LEU A 23 1.81 -15.82 25.43
N ALA A 24 1.04 -16.60 24.65
CA ALA A 24 1.54 -17.82 24.03
C ALA A 24 2.69 -17.53 23.06
N SER A 25 2.60 -16.48 22.24
CA SER A 25 3.68 -16.06 21.34
C SER A 25 4.95 -15.63 22.10
N TYR A 26 4.82 -14.84 23.16
CA TYR A 26 5.98 -14.43 23.98
C TYR A 26 6.61 -15.57 24.74
N LEU A 27 5.81 -16.51 25.26
CA LEU A 27 6.33 -17.75 25.84
C LEU A 27 7.08 -18.58 24.81
N GLY A 28 6.53 -18.74 23.60
CA GLY A 28 7.18 -19.42 22.49
C GLY A 28 8.53 -18.78 22.13
N MET A 29 8.57 -17.45 22.04
CA MET A 29 9.83 -16.71 21.83
C MET A 29 10.82 -16.93 22.95
N GLY A 30 10.37 -16.88 24.21
CA GLY A 30 11.23 -17.15 25.37
C GLY A 30 11.84 -18.55 25.33
N VAL A 31 11.03 -19.57 25.07
CA VAL A 31 11.49 -20.96 24.92
C VAL A 31 12.49 -21.08 23.78
N TYR A 32 12.21 -20.46 22.63
CA TYR A 32 13.10 -20.48 21.47
C TYR A 32 14.45 -19.80 21.76
N LEU A 33 14.45 -18.63 22.41
CA LEU A 33 15.66 -17.91 22.79
C LEU A 33 16.49 -18.69 23.83
N VAL A 34 15.85 -19.30 24.82
CA VAL A 34 16.52 -20.18 25.78
C VAL A 34 17.15 -21.39 25.06
N GLY A 35 16.42 -21.99 24.11
CA GLY A 35 16.94 -23.06 23.28
C GLY A 35 18.17 -22.66 22.47
N LEU A 36 18.16 -21.49 21.83
CA LEU A 36 19.31 -20.97 21.09
C LEU A 36 20.52 -20.66 21.97
N TYR A 37 20.27 -20.11 23.16
CA TYR A 37 21.32 -19.84 24.14
C TYR A 37 22.00 -21.14 24.61
N ILE A 38 21.21 -22.16 24.96
CA ILE A 38 21.74 -23.45 25.46
C ILE A 38 22.49 -24.22 24.37
N ASN A 39 21.95 -24.27 23.15
CA ASN A 39 22.51 -25.13 22.09
C ASN A 39 23.69 -24.50 21.34
N VAL A 40 23.67 -23.17 21.15
CA VAL A 40 24.61 -22.48 20.26
C VAL A 40 25.22 -21.23 20.88
N GLY A 41 24.87 -20.90 22.14
CA GLY A 41 25.37 -19.70 22.83
C GLY A 41 24.90 -18.38 22.20
N TRP A 42 23.90 -18.42 21.32
CA TRP A 42 23.45 -17.24 20.60
C TRP A 42 22.47 -16.42 21.43
N VAL A 43 22.64 -15.09 21.41
CA VAL A 43 21.77 -14.12 22.08
C VAL A 43 21.40 -13.05 21.06
N PRO A 44 20.12 -12.66 20.93
CA PRO A 44 19.72 -11.61 20.01
C PRO A 44 20.31 -10.26 20.44
N THR A 45 20.56 -9.39 19.47
CA THR A 45 20.83 -7.98 19.77
C THR A 45 19.60 -7.34 20.40
N PHE A 46 19.80 -6.31 21.22
CA PHE A 46 18.70 -5.58 21.86
C PHE A 46 17.69 -5.03 20.83
N GLU A 47 18.20 -4.50 19.72
CA GLU A 47 17.37 -4.01 18.62
C GLU A 47 16.48 -5.11 18.03
N LEU A 48 17.07 -6.26 17.68
CA LEU A 48 16.33 -7.40 17.12
C LEU A 48 15.26 -7.90 18.11
N PHE A 49 15.60 -8.03 19.38
CA PHE A 49 14.67 -8.49 20.42
C PHE A 49 13.47 -7.54 20.55
N VAL A 50 13.72 -6.24 20.71
CA VAL A 50 12.65 -5.24 20.84
C VAL A 50 11.81 -5.19 19.56
N GLN A 51 12.45 -5.23 18.40
CA GLN A 51 11.78 -5.21 17.11
C GLN A 51 10.83 -6.39 16.92
N THR A 52 11.28 -7.62 17.24
CA THR A 52 10.44 -8.82 17.16
C THR A 52 9.26 -8.74 18.13
N ILE A 53 9.47 -8.25 19.36
CA ILE A 53 8.38 -8.06 20.34
C ILE A 53 7.35 -7.05 19.82
N VAL A 54 7.79 -5.88 19.33
CA VAL A 54 6.91 -4.83 18.80
C VAL A 54 6.11 -5.34 17.60
N LEU A 55 6.77 -5.94 16.61
CA LEU A 55 6.10 -6.47 15.41
C LEU A 55 5.05 -7.52 15.78
N THR A 56 5.40 -8.48 16.64
CA THR A 56 4.47 -9.50 17.12
C THR A 56 3.27 -8.90 17.85
N THR A 57 3.52 -7.93 18.74
CA THR A 57 2.45 -7.24 19.49
C THR A 57 1.45 -6.63 18.53
N VAL A 58 1.96 -5.84 17.59
CA VAL A 58 1.15 -5.07 16.65
C VAL A 58 0.40 -6.01 15.70
N GLN A 59 1.02 -7.06 15.21
CA GLN A 59 0.36 -8.08 14.38
C GLN A 59 -0.75 -8.80 15.13
N GLY A 60 -0.52 -9.14 16.41
CA GLY A 60 -1.54 -9.70 17.28
C GLY A 60 -2.75 -8.77 17.40
N ILE A 61 -2.51 -7.47 17.62
CA ILE A 61 -3.58 -6.46 17.65
C ILE A 61 -4.33 -6.43 16.32
N ILE A 62 -3.63 -6.37 15.18
CA ILE A 62 -4.26 -6.36 13.85
C ILE A 62 -5.16 -7.58 13.66
N MET A 63 -4.63 -8.78 13.92
CA MET A 63 -5.37 -10.03 13.73
C MET A 63 -6.62 -10.09 14.61
N VAL A 64 -6.49 -9.72 15.89
CA VAL A 64 -7.61 -9.79 16.84
C VAL A 64 -8.62 -8.68 16.60
N SER A 65 -8.19 -7.44 16.38
CA SER A 65 -9.09 -6.34 16.04
C SER A 65 -9.85 -6.64 14.74
N GLY A 66 -9.16 -7.14 13.71
CA GLY A 66 -9.79 -7.59 12.47
C GLY A 66 -10.79 -8.72 12.69
N ALA A 67 -10.42 -9.74 13.47
CA ALA A 67 -11.29 -10.87 13.75
C ALA A 67 -12.53 -10.46 14.56
N VAL A 68 -12.38 -9.57 15.53
CA VAL A 68 -13.50 -9.04 16.32
C VAL A 68 -14.45 -8.25 15.43
N VAL A 69 -13.93 -7.39 14.53
CA VAL A 69 -14.74 -6.66 13.55
C VAL A 69 -15.52 -7.61 12.65
N VAL A 70 -14.83 -8.56 12.01
CA VAL A 70 -15.46 -9.53 11.12
C VAL A 70 -16.50 -10.36 11.88
N SER A 71 -16.18 -10.84 13.08
CA SER A 71 -17.11 -11.60 13.91
C SER A 71 -18.37 -10.83 14.32
N SER A 72 -18.29 -9.50 14.36
CA SER A 72 -19.44 -8.65 14.69
C SER A 72 -20.40 -8.44 13.52
N GLN A 73 -19.97 -8.78 12.31
CA GLN A 73 -20.72 -8.60 11.06
C GLN A 73 -21.32 -9.91 10.53
N VAL A 74 -21.14 -11.02 11.27
CA VAL A 74 -21.45 -12.35 10.76
C VAL A 74 -22.21 -13.11 11.83
N THR A 75 -23.36 -13.67 11.46
CA THR A 75 -24.26 -14.34 12.39
C THR A 75 -23.93 -15.81 12.65
N SER A 76 -23.17 -16.44 11.75
CA SER A 76 -22.79 -17.86 11.89
C SER A 76 -21.30 -18.05 12.16
N VAL A 77 -21.01 -18.99 13.06
CA VAL A 77 -19.63 -19.41 13.38
C VAL A 77 -18.89 -19.91 12.14
N ARG A 78 -19.58 -20.62 11.23
CA ARG A 78 -18.99 -21.15 10.00
C ARG A 78 -18.56 -20.03 9.04
N ALA A 79 -19.41 -19.02 8.83
CA ALA A 79 -19.05 -17.89 7.99
C ALA A 79 -17.96 -17.03 8.65
N SER A 80 -17.96 -16.88 9.97
CA SER A 80 -16.88 -16.20 10.71
C SER A 80 -15.53 -16.92 10.52
N ASN A 81 -15.51 -18.26 10.56
CA ASN A 81 -14.29 -19.04 10.30
C ASN A 81 -13.79 -18.91 8.86
N LEU A 82 -14.70 -18.91 7.87
CA LEU A 82 -14.32 -18.66 6.48
C LEU A 82 -13.75 -17.26 6.30
N LEU A 83 -14.36 -16.26 6.94
CA LEU A 83 -13.92 -14.87 6.83
C LEU A 83 -12.62 -14.60 7.59
N ALA A 84 -12.31 -15.37 8.64
CA ALA A 84 -11.02 -15.30 9.31
C ALA A 84 -9.84 -15.59 8.36
N SER A 85 -10.05 -16.39 7.30
CA SER A 85 -9.02 -16.63 6.28
C SER A 85 -8.58 -15.36 5.54
N PHE A 86 -9.47 -14.37 5.37
CA PHE A 86 -9.14 -13.06 4.79
C PHE A 86 -8.23 -12.22 5.69
N ILE A 87 -8.08 -12.60 6.96
CA ILE A 87 -7.13 -12.00 7.89
C ILE A 87 -5.87 -12.85 7.95
N ILE A 88 -6.01 -14.17 8.10
CA ILE A 88 -4.88 -15.09 8.31
C ILE A 88 -3.96 -15.14 7.09
N VAL A 89 -4.49 -15.27 5.86
CA VAL A 89 -3.66 -15.45 4.66
C VAL A 89 -2.76 -14.21 4.40
N PRO A 90 -3.28 -12.97 4.40
CA PRO A 90 -2.43 -11.79 4.25
C PRO A 90 -1.42 -11.63 5.38
N MET A 91 -1.81 -11.90 6.62
CA MET A 91 -0.90 -11.82 7.76
C MET A 91 0.21 -12.88 7.66
N ALA A 92 -0.09 -14.07 7.17
CA ALA A 92 0.91 -15.10 6.92
C ALA A 92 1.92 -14.68 5.84
N LEU A 93 1.46 -14.05 4.74
CA LEU A 93 2.35 -13.49 3.72
C LEU A 93 3.22 -12.36 4.28
N LEU A 94 2.63 -11.51 5.14
CA LEU A 94 3.37 -10.44 5.79
C LEU A 94 4.45 -10.97 6.74
N ILE A 95 4.12 -11.98 7.55
CA ILE A 95 5.08 -12.65 8.44
C ILE A 95 6.20 -13.31 7.63
N GLN A 96 5.90 -13.91 6.47
CA GLN A 96 6.94 -14.46 5.59
C GLN A 96 7.87 -13.36 5.04
N ALA A 97 7.31 -12.22 4.62
CA ALA A 97 8.10 -11.08 4.14
C ALA A 97 8.96 -10.48 5.26
N GLU A 98 8.42 -10.38 6.48
CA GLU A 98 9.16 -9.98 7.68
C GLU A 98 10.31 -10.94 7.99
N ALA A 99 10.04 -12.25 7.99
CA ALA A 99 11.06 -13.27 8.23
C ALA A 99 12.21 -13.19 7.22
N ALA A 100 11.89 -12.94 5.94
CA ALA A 100 12.89 -12.71 4.91
C ALA A 100 13.69 -11.42 5.16
N ALA A 101 13.03 -10.33 5.56
CA ALA A 101 13.70 -9.07 5.88
C ALA A 101 14.61 -9.17 7.12
N LEU A 102 14.19 -9.94 8.14
CA LEU A 102 15.00 -10.28 9.32
C LEU A 102 16.23 -11.09 8.93
N PHE A 103 16.07 -12.09 8.05
CA PHE A 103 17.16 -12.94 7.56
C PHE A 103 18.24 -12.13 6.81
N TRP A 104 17.84 -11.13 6.02
CA TRP A 104 18.78 -10.22 5.35
C TRP A 104 19.33 -9.09 6.24
N GLY A 105 19.00 -9.07 7.53
CA GLY A 105 19.50 -8.06 8.48
C GLY A 105 18.96 -6.65 8.25
N ASN A 106 17.81 -6.49 7.59
CA ASN A 106 17.22 -5.17 7.31
C ASN A 106 16.41 -4.63 8.50
N HIS A 107 17.09 -4.31 9.60
CA HIS A 107 16.46 -3.80 10.83
C HIS A 107 15.74 -2.47 10.62
N ARG A 108 16.25 -1.58 9.75
CA ARG A 108 15.62 -0.28 9.50
C ARG A 108 14.29 -0.40 8.74
N GLY A 109 14.23 -1.26 7.72
CA GLY A 109 12.99 -1.50 6.98
C GLY A 109 11.89 -2.08 7.86
N LEU A 110 12.27 -2.94 8.81
CA LEU A 110 11.36 -3.54 9.78
C LEU A 110 10.77 -2.52 10.77
N TRP A 111 11.50 -1.45 11.12
CA TRP A 111 10.92 -0.34 11.92
C TRP A 111 9.87 0.45 11.14
N TRP A 112 10.10 0.69 9.86
CA TRP A 112 9.09 1.31 8.99
C TRP A 112 7.85 0.41 8.83
N LEU A 113 8.06 -0.90 8.70
CA LEU A 113 6.98 -1.88 8.70
C LEU A 113 6.21 -1.86 10.03
N ALA A 114 6.91 -1.85 11.17
CA ALA A 114 6.29 -1.76 12.50
C ALA A 114 5.46 -0.49 12.66
N LEU A 115 5.96 0.66 12.18
CA LEU A 115 5.21 1.92 12.19
C LEU A 115 3.93 1.82 11.35
N ALA A 116 4.02 1.29 10.12
CA ALA A 116 2.85 1.10 9.28
C ALA A 116 1.82 0.16 9.92
N LEU A 117 2.27 -0.99 10.44
CA LEU A 117 1.38 -1.92 11.13
C LEU A 117 0.76 -1.30 12.38
N SER A 118 1.49 -0.44 13.10
CA SER A 118 0.95 0.26 14.27
C SER A 118 -0.17 1.20 13.87
N ILE A 119 0.00 1.94 12.76
CA ILE A 119 -1.05 2.79 12.19
C ILE A 119 -2.25 1.94 11.75
N THR A 120 -2.02 0.80 11.09
CA THR A 120 -3.08 -0.15 10.70
C THR A 120 -3.82 -0.71 11.92
N ALA A 121 -3.11 -1.09 12.98
CA ALA A 121 -3.67 -1.60 14.23
C ALA A 121 -4.56 -0.56 14.91
N MET A 122 -4.07 0.69 15.03
CA MET A 122 -4.87 1.79 15.58
C MET A 122 -6.11 2.05 14.74
N THR A 123 -5.98 2.04 13.41
CA THR A 123 -7.08 2.26 12.48
C THR A 123 -8.16 1.18 12.60
N LEU A 124 -7.75 -0.09 12.63
CA LEU A 124 -8.63 -1.24 12.85
C LEU A 124 -9.37 -1.17 14.18
N MET A 125 -8.66 -0.80 15.25
CA MET A 125 -9.25 -0.69 16.58
C MET A 125 -10.30 0.45 16.63
N HIS A 126 -9.98 1.61 16.05
CA HIS A 126 -10.92 2.73 15.94
C HIS A 126 -12.16 2.37 15.14
N MET A 127 -11.97 1.69 14.01
CA MET A 127 -13.05 1.21 13.16
C MET A 127 -13.92 0.20 13.90
N GLY A 128 -13.33 -0.76 14.60
CA GLY A 128 -14.08 -1.73 15.37
C GLY A 128 -14.90 -1.12 16.50
N ILE A 129 -14.40 -0.09 17.17
CA ILE A 129 -15.17 0.66 18.17
C ILE A 129 -16.41 1.34 17.54
N ARG A 130 -16.29 1.88 16.31
CA ARG A 130 -17.41 2.53 15.62
C ARG A 130 -18.44 1.55 15.09
N ILE A 131 -17.98 0.41 14.56
CA ILE A 131 -18.83 -0.64 14.02
C ILE A 131 -19.57 -1.39 15.14
N PHE A 132 -18.95 -1.51 16.32
CA PHE A 132 -19.53 -2.25 17.44
C PHE A 132 -20.72 -1.50 18.03
N ASN A 133 -21.91 -1.80 17.53
CA ASN A 133 -23.16 -1.27 18.01
C ASN A 133 -24.02 -2.40 18.60
N ARG A 134 -24.31 -2.33 19.90
CA ARG A 134 -24.99 -3.41 20.65
C ARG A 134 -26.40 -3.74 20.13
N GLU A 135 -27.05 -2.80 19.43
CA GLU A 135 -28.42 -2.91 18.92
C GLU A 135 -28.50 -3.54 17.52
N GLU A 136 -27.45 -3.39 16.70
CA GLU A 136 -27.34 -4.05 15.38
C GLU A 136 -26.97 -5.53 15.49
N LEU A 137 -26.22 -5.91 16.53
CA LEU A 137 -25.79 -7.28 16.81
C LEU A 137 -26.95 -8.26 17.10
N MET A 138 -28.12 -7.77 17.50
CA MET A 138 -29.30 -8.60 17.75
C MET A 138 -30.34 -8.55 16.61
N GLY A 139 -30.17 -7.66 15.63
CA GLY A 139 -31.20 -7.34 14.64
C GLY A 139 -30.91 -7.75 13.21
N GLN A 140 -29.68 -8.13 12.86
CA GLN A 140 -29.30 -8.42 11.48
C GLN A 140 -28.89 -9.89 11.31
N GLU A 141 -29.86 -10.73 10.95
CA GLU A 141 -29.60 -11.95 10.17
C GLU A 141 -29.08 -11.52 8.79
N ILE A 142 -27.76 -11.34 8.64
CA ILE A 142 -27.14 -11.23 7.31
C ILE A 142 -27.12 -12.64 6.72
N ASP A 143 -28.29 -13.09 6.28
CA ASP A 143 -28.45 -14.38 5.65
C ASP A 143 -28.21 -14.21 4.13
N GLN A 144 -27.12 -14.84 3.69
CA GLN A 144 -26.71 -15.10 2.30
C GLN A 144 -25.93 -13.98 1.56
N ILE A 145 -24.68 -14.30 1.22
CA ILE A 145 -23.87 -13.55 0.25
C ILE A 145 -24.53 -13.68 -1.13
N ARG A 146 -25.25 -12.64 -1.57
CA ARG A 146 -25.89 -12.60 -2.88
C ARG A 146 -24.90 -12.14 -3.95
N ILE A 147 -24.11 -13.07 -4.48
CA ILE A 147 -23.09 -12.79 -5.53
C ILE A 147 -23.70 -12.05 -6.73
N SER A 148 -24.91 -12.42 -7.16
CA SER A 148 -25.58 -11.74 -8.28
C SER A 148 -25.87 -10.27 -7.99
N TRP A 149 -26.28 -9.94 -6.76
CA TRP A 149 -26.47 -8.55 -6.34
C TRP A 149 -25.15 -7.80 -6.29
N MET A 150 -24.08 -8.42 -5.74
CA MET A 150 -22.76 -7.79 -5.70
C MET A 150 -22.25 -7.45 -7.10
N TRP A 151 -22.40 -8.38 -8.04
CA TRP A 151 -22.03 -8.17 -9.44
C TRP A 151 -22.89 -7.08 -10.10
N GLN A 152 -24.21 -7.07 -9.86
CA GLN A 152 -25.09 -6.02 -10.38
C GLN A 152 -24.73 -4.63 -9.85
N GLN A 153 -24.41 -4.51 -8.55
CA GLN A 153 -23.96 -3.25 -7.95
C GLN A 153 -22.63 -2.80 -8.55
N PHE A 154 -21.64 -3.69 -8.56
CA PHE A 154 -20.32 -3.40 -9.15
C PHE A 154 -20.45 -2.98 -10.62
N TRP A 155 -21.15 -3.77 -11.43
CA TRP A 155 -21.32 -3.50 -12.85
C TRP A 155 -22.13 -2.23 -13.10
N GLY A 156 -23.16 -1.94 -12.30
CA GLY A 156 -23.93 -0.71 -12.39
C GLY A 156 -23.07 0.54 -12.22
N HIS A 157 -22.19 0.54 -11.21
CA HIS A 157 -21.25 1.65 -10.97
C HIS A 157 -20.11 1.71 -12.00
N PHE A 158 -19.56 0.56 -12.40
CA PHE A 158 -18.48 0.46 -13.38
C PHE A 158 -18.91 0.94 -14.77
N SER A 159 -20.07 0.48 -15.23
CA SER A 159 -20.66 0.87 -16.52
C SER A 159 -21.23 2.29 -16.53
N GLY A 160 -21.43 2.90 -15.35
CA GLY A 160 -21.99 4.26 -15.25
C GLY A 160 -23.49 4.33 -15.56
N ARG A 161 -24.22 3.25 -15.28
CA ARG A 161 -25.66 3.14 -15.55
C ARG A 161 -26.42 4.31 -14.90
N PHE A 162 -27.29 4.96 -15.67
CA PHE A 162 -28.11 6.06 -15.18
C PHE A 162 -29.27 5.56 -14.31
N ALA A 163 -29.88 6.46 -13.54
CA ALA A 163 -31.03 6.16 -12.68
C ALA A 163 -32.24 5.62 -13.45
N HIS A 164 -32.41 6.03 -14.71
CA HIS A 164 -33.44 5.52 -15.63
C HIS A 164 -33.06 4.18 -16.29
N GLY A 165 -31.93 3.58 -15.92
CA GLY A 165 -31.55 2.22 -16.29
C GLY A 165 -30.79 2.06 -17.61
N SER A 166 -30.60 3.13 -18.39
CA SER A 166 -29.79 3.11 -19.61
C SER A 166 -28.29 3.25 -19.33
N TYR A 167 -27.47 2.81 -20.29
CA TYR A 167 -26.01 2.89 -20.23
C TYR A 167 -25.50 4.12 -21.00
N PRO A 168 -24.43 4.78 -20.51
CA PRO A 168 -23.81 5.89 -21.21
C PRO A 168 -23.11 5.40 -22.49
N ASP A 169 -23.00 6.30 -23.47
CA ASP A 169 -22.09 6.11 -24.59
C ASP A 169 -20.62 6.23 -24.13
N PHE A 170 -19.69 5.98 -25.05
CA PHE A 170 -18.26 5.99 -24.74
C PHE A 170 -17.79 7.34 -24.16
N PHE A 171 -18.24 8.45 -24.74
CA PHE A 171 -17.82 9.79 -24.33
C PHE A 171 -18.41 10.18 -22.98
N GLU A 172 -19.69 9.92 -22.73
CA GLU A 172 -20.29 10.20 -21.42
C GLU A 172 -19.75 9.26 -20.35
N TRP A 173 -19.38 8.01 -20.70
CA TRP A 173 -18.69 7.12 -19.78
C TRP A 173 -17.37 7.73 -19.30
N TYR A 174 -16.56 8.28 -20.22
CA TYR A 174 -15.33 8.99 -19.86
C TYR A 174 -15.61 10.26 -19.05
N ARG A 175 -16.60 11.06 -19.46
CA ARG A 175 -16.98 12.29 -18.75
C ARG A 175 -17.36 12.02 -17.30
N GLN A 176 -18.13 10.96 -17.07
CA GLN A 176 -18.49 10.49 -15.74
C GLN A 176 -17.25 9.99 -14.97
N SER A 177 -16.34 9.24 -15.59
CA SER A 177 -15.07 8.81 -14.98
C SER A 177 -14.26 10.01 -14.47
N PHE A 178 -14.12 11.08 -15.27
CA PHE A 178 -13.42 12.29 -14.84
C PHE A 178 -14.12 13.02 -13.67
N ARG A 179 -15.43 12.88 -13.49
CA ARG A 179 -16.12 13.40 -12.31
C ARG A 179 -15.69 12.67 -11.02
N ILE A 180 -15.31 11.40 -11.12
CA ILE A 180 -14.79 10.62 -9.98
C ILE A 180 -13.49 11.24 -9.49
N VAL A 181 -12.59 11.65 -10.39
CA VAL A 181 -11.30 12.28 -10.02
C VAL A 181 -11.51 13.50 -9.12
N LYS A 182 -12.56 14.30 -9.36
CA LYS A 182 -12.90 15.47 -8.52
C LYS A 182 -13.29 15.09 -7.08
N ARG A 183 -13.74 13.86 -6.85
CA ARG A 183 -14.08 13.33 -5.51
C ARG A 183 -12.84 12.76 -4.79
N LEU A 184 -11.73 12.54 -5.51
CA LEU A 184 -10.50 11.98 -4.94
C LEU A 184 -9.61 13.02 -4.27
N LYS A 185 -10.00 14.31 -4.18
CA LYS A 185 -9.13 15.40 -3.72
C LYS A 185 -8.42 15.14 -2.39
N THR A 186 -9.12 14.59 -1.40
CA THR A 186 -8.54 14.27 -0.08
C THR A 186 -7.53 13.13 -0.17
N ALA A 187 -7.86 12.07 -0.93
CA ALA A 187 -6.95 10.95 -1.15
C ALA A 187 -5.73 11.37 -2.00
N VAL A 188 -5.93 12.23 -3.00
CA VAL A 188 -4.83 12.82 -3.78
C VAL A 188 -3.94 13.67 -2.87
N LEU A 189 -4.50 14.51 -2.01
CA LEU A 189 -3.73 15.30 -1.05
C LEU A 189 -2.90 14.38 -0.13
N ALA A 190 -3.49 13.32 0.41
CA ALA A 190 -2.77 12.36 1.23
C ALA A 190 -1.60 11.70 0.47
N GLN A 191 -1.82 11.28 -0.78
CA GLN A 191 -0.76 10.71 -1.62
C GLN A 191 0.30 11.74 -2.02
N SER A 192 -0.08 12.99 -2.26
CA SER A 192 0.86 14.08 -2.52
C SER A 192 1.73 14.40 -1.30
N VAL A 193 1.15 14.38 -0.09
CA VAL A 193 1.92 14.51 1.16
C VAL A 193 2.87 13.33 1.32
N ALA A 194 2.42 12.10 1.05
CA ALA A 194 3.25 10.91 1.09
C ALA A 194 4.41 10.97 0.07
N LEU A 195 4.15 11.47 -1.14
CA LEU A 195 5.15 11.72 -2.18
C LEU A 195 6.24 12.69 -1.69
N VAL A 196 5.82 13.84 -1.13
CA VAL A 196 6.76 14.83 -0.56
C VAL A 196 7.55 14.22 0.59
N GLY A 197 6.89 13.47 1.48
CA GLY A 197 7.53 12.74 2.57
C GLY A 197 8.56 11.73 2.08
N ALA A 198 8.25 11.01 0.99
CA ALA A 198 9.18 10.05 0.37
C ALA A 198 10.41 10.76 -0.21
N ILE A 199 10.22 11.91 -0.86
CA ILE A 199 11.32 12.72 -1.40
C ILE A 199 12.24 13.21 -0.28
N ILE A 200 11.66 13.79 0.79
CA ILE A 200 12.42 14.26 1.96
C ILE A 200 13.18 13.08 2.61
N LEU A 201 12.52 11.94 2.77
CA LEU A 201 13.13 10.75 3.34
C LEU A 201 14.27 10.24 2.46
N GLY A 202 14.12 10.19 1.14
CA GLY A 202 15.17 9.77 0.22
C GLY A 202 16.39 10.68 0.27
N VAL A 203 16.18 12.00 0.29
CA VAL A 203 17.26 12.98 0.48
C VAL A 203 17.96 12.79 1.82
N PHE A 204 17.20 12.68 2.91
CA PHE A 204 17.76 12.44 4.25
C PHE A 204 18.59 11.15 4.32
N LEU A 205 18.07 10.07 3.72
CA LEU A 205 18.78 8.79 3.64
C LEU A 205 20.06 8.90 2.82
N ALA A 206 20.10 9.74 1.79
CA ALA A 206 21.30 9.92 0.98
C ALA A 206 22.46 10.52 1.77
N TYR A 207 22.19 11.51 2.62
CA TYR A 207 23.20 12.05 3.54
C TYR A 207 23.64 11.04 4.62
N ARG A 208 22.74 10.14 5.04
CA ARG A 208 23.06 9.12 6.04
C ARG A 208 23.82 7.92 5.47
N PHE A 209 23.53 7.59 4.22
CA PHE A 209 24.09 6.46 3.48
C PHE A 209 24.73 6.96 2.20
N GLU A 210 25.73 7.80 2.39
CA GLU A 210 26.51 8.35 1.29
C GLU A 210 27.26 7.24 0.57
N PHE A 211 27.29 7.31 -0.76
CA PHE A 211 28.02 6.35 -1.57
C PHE A 211 29.54 6.42 -1.32
N SER A 212 30.19 5.26 -1.41
CA SER A 212 31.65 5.18 -1.32
C SER A 212 32.31 6.03 -2.42
N PRO A 213 33.56 6.49 -2.22
CA PRO A 213 34.27 7.26 -3.25
C PRO A 213 34.32 6.59 -4.62
N SER A 214 34.42 5.25 -4.66
CA SER A 214 34.40 4.48 -5.91
C SER A 214 33.06 4.60 -6.65
N LEU A 215 31.93 4.44 -5.94
CA LEU A 215 30.60 4.58 -6.52
C LEU A 215 30.33 6.01 -6.96
N LYS A 216 30.81 7.01 -6.21
CA LYS A 216 30.71 8.42 -6.63
C LYS A 216 31.50 8.68 -7.91
N MET A 217 32.69 8.08 -8.07
CA MET A 217 33.45 8.17 -9.31
C MET A 217 32.71 7.55 -10.49
N GLU A 218 31.92 6.49 -10.30
CA GLU A 218 31.04 5.95 -11.35
C GLU A 218 29.91 6.92 -11.74
N LEU A 219 29.44 7.73 -10.79
CA LEU A 219 28.45 8.80 -11.04
C LEU A 219 29.04 10.05 -11.71
N THR A 220 30.36 10.20 -11.76
CA THR A 220 31.02 11.41 -12.33
C THR A 220 32.01 11.10 -13.46
N GLY A 221 32.37 9.84 -13.65
CA GLY A 221 33.43 9.43 -14.57
C GLY A 221 32.99 9.45 -16.03
N SER A 222 33.96 9.35 -16.94
CA SER A 222 33.74 9.25 -18.40
C SER A 222 32.84 8.08 -18.81
N ASN A 223 32.74 7.05 -17.97
CA ASN A 223 31.91 5.87 -18.21
C ASN A 223 30.44 6.07 -17.79
N MET A 224 30.09 7.18 -17.13
CA MET A 224 28.72 7.46 -16.70
C MET A 224 27.77 7.51 -17.90
N THR A 225 28.18 8.17 -18.98
CA THR A 225 27.39 8.25 -20.22
C THR A 225 27.16 6.87 -20.81
N ASP A 226 28.18 6.00 -20.79
CA ASP A 226 28.11 4.68 -21.40
C ASP A 226 27.32 3.69 -20.51
N ASN A 227 27.43 3.81 -19.19
CA ASN A 227 26.62 3.07 -18.22
C ASN A 227 25.13 3.45 -18.32
N LEU A 228 24.83 4.76 -18.41
CA LEU A 228 23.46 5.22 -18.61
C LEU A 228 22.90 4.82 -19.98
N ARG A 229 23.72 4.95 -21.05
CA ARG A 229 23.33 4.55 -22.42
C ARG A 229 23.06 3.05 -22.51
N SER A 230 23.87 2.20 -21.90
CA SER A 230 23.70 0.74 -21.94
C SER A 230 22.45 0.28 -21.18
N LEU A 231 22.24 0.76 -19.95
CA LEU A 231 21.01 0.48 -19.18
C LEU A 231 19.77 0.95 -19.95
N GLN A 232 19.83 2.13 -20.57
CA GLN A 232 18.71 2.67 -21.32
C GLN A 232 18.46 1.95 -22.64
N MET A 233 19.49 1.49 -23.37
CA MET A 233 19.28 0.70 -24.59
C MET A 233 18.51 -0.59 -24.30
N VAL A 234 18.81 -1.23 -23.17
CA VAL A 234 18.09 -2.43 -22.71
C VAL A 234 16.64 -2.09 -22.34
N LEU A 235 16.41 -1.00 -21.60
CA LEU A 235 15.06 -0.57 -21.21
C LEU A 235 14.23 -0.09 -22.41
N ALA A 236 14.86 0.61 -23.36
CA ALA A 236 14.26 1.12 -24.60
C ALA A 236 13.75 0.00 -25.53
N ALA A 237 14.38 -1.17 -25.49
CA ALA A 237 13.96 -2.31 -26.28
C ALA A 237 12.65 -2.95 -25.78
N LEU A 238 12.19 -2.61 -24.56
CA LEU A 238 11.13 -3.34 -23.87
C LEU A 238 10.05 -2.43 -23.24
N PRO A 239 9.38 -1.54 -24.00
CA PRO A 239 8.30 -0.69 -23.47
C PRO A 239 7.16 -1.48 -22.84
N MET A 240 6.89 -2.69 -23.34
CA MET A 240 5.87 -3.57 -22.77
C MET A 240 6.27 -4.12 -21.39
N LEU A 241 7.56 -4.34 -21.16
CA LEU A 241 8.06 -4.78 -19.85
C LEU A 241 7.88 -3.67 -18.82
N ILE A 242 8.25 -2.43 -19.16
CA ILE A 242 8.06 -1.24 -18.32
C ILE A 242 6.57 -1.09 -17.97
N PHE A 243 5.70 -1.15 -18.99
CA PHE A 243 4.26 -1.08 -18.81
C PHE A 243 3.73 -2.15 -17.85
N LEU A 244 4.06 -3.44 -18.09
CA LEU A 244 3.61 -4.54 -17.24
C LEU A 244 4.16 -4.45 -15.83
N GLN A 245 5.38 -3.95 -15.65
CA GLN A 245 5.98 -3.74 -14.34
C GLN A 245 5.20 -2.71 -13.53
N ASN A 246 4.82 -1.59 -14.14
CA ASN A 246 4.01 -0.55 -13.51
C ASN A 246 2.59 -1.02 -13.17
N ILE A 247 1.96 -1.78 -14.08
CA ILE A 247 0.67 -2.42 -13.82
C ILE A 247 0.77 -3.39 -12.63
N ARG A 248 1.82 -4.22 -12.59
CA ARG A 248 2.06 -5.17 -11.50
C ARG A 248 2.29 -4.46 -10.16
N ALA A 249 3.08 -3.38 -10.16
CA ALA A 249 3.34 -2.58 -8.97
C ALA A 249 2.06 -1.95 -8.42
N LEU A 250 1.21 -1.36 -9.28
CA LEU A 250 -0.10 -0.83 -8.87
C LEU A 250 -1.05 -1.92 -8.37
N ALA A 251 -1.07 -3.09 -9.02
CA ALA A 251 -1.90 -4.21 -8.57
C ALA A 251 -1.49 -4.68 -7.17
N LEU A 252 -0.18 -4.81 -6.92
CA LEU A 252 0.35 -5.14 -5.60
C LEU A 252 0.01 -4.06 -4.57
N GLN A 253 0.19 -2.78 -4.92
CA GLN A 253 -0.14 -1.65 -4.06
C GLN A 253 -1.61 -1.67 -3.61
N VAL A 254 -2.53 -1.91 -4.56
CA VAL A 254 -3.97 -1.96 -4.27
C VAL A 254 -4.29 -3.19 -3.43
N LEU A 255 -3.79 -4.36 -3.80
CA LEU A 255 -4.01 -5.60 -3.05
C LEU A 255 -3.55 -5.47 -1.59
N LEU A 256 -2.32 -5.00 -1.36
CA LEU A 256 -1.79 -4.77 -0.01
C LEU A 256 -2.55 -3.65 0.72
N GLY A 257 -2.99 -2.64 -0.01
CA GLY A 257 -3.80 -1.56 0.52
C GLY A 257 -5.16 -2.02 1.03
N VAL A 258 -5.85 -2.94 0.34
CA VAL A 258 -7.13 -3.52 0.81
C VAL A 258 -6.97 -4.13 2.20
N PHE A 259 -5.90 -4.90 2.42
CA PHE A 259 -5.67 -5.59 3.69
C PHE A 259 -5.18 -4.69 4.83
N THR A 260 -4.61 -3.53 4.49
CA THR A 260 -4.03 -2.61 5.48
C THR A 260 -4.75 -1.27 5.55
N PHE A 261 -5.98 -1.23 5.00
CA PHE A 261 -6.82 -0.04 4.94
C PHE A 261 -6.10 1.17 4.34
N GLY A 262 -5.26 0.90 3.34
CA GLY A 262 -4.51 1.89 2.59
C GLY A 262 -3.09 2.15 3.07
N VAL A 263 -2.68 1.68 4.26
CA VAL A 263 -1.35 2.01 4.82
C VAL A 263 -0.21 1.45 3.97
N LEU A 264 -0.21 0.14 3.67
CA LEU A 264 0.81 -0.43 2.76
C LEU A 264 0.65 0.12 1.34
N GLY A 265 -0.58 0.47 0.94
CA GLY A 265 -0.82 1.13 -0.34
C GLY A 265 -0.12 2.49 -0.45
N ILE A 266 -0.01 3.25 0.65
CA ILE A 266 0.75 4.50 0.72
C ILE A 266 2.26 4.20 0.72
N LEU A 267 2.72 3.26 1.55
CA LEU A 267 4.14 2.94 1.61
C LEU A 267 4.71 2.43 0.27
N VAL A 268 4.00 1.53 -0.39
CA VAL A 268 4.42 1.00 -1.71
C VAL A 268 4.46 2.13 -2.75
N PHE A 269 3.52 3.08 -2.70
CA PHE A 269 3.55 4.26 -3.56
C PHE A 269 4.76 5.16 -3.27
N MET A 270 5.18 5.30 -2.01
CA MET A 270 6.33 6.12 -1.62
C MET A 270 7.67 5.57 -2.12
N LEU A 271 7.83 4.25 -2.20
CA LEU A 271 9.10 3.58 -2.51
C LEU A 271 9.83 4.11 -3.76
N PRO A 272 9.23 4.15 -4.97
CA PRO A 272 9.95 4.59 -6.18
C PRO A 272 10.45 6.04 -6.06
N TRP A 273 9.65 6.93 -5.46
CA TRP A 273 10.01 8.35 -5.28
C TRP A 273 11.10 8.54 -4.22
N GLY A 274 11.08 7.73 -3.17
CA GLY A 274 12.17 7.67 -2.18
C GLY A 274 13.49 7.23 -2.80
N VAL A 275 13.46 6.21 -3.68
CA VAL A 275 14.66 5.75 -4.41
C VAL A 275 15.16 6.80 -5.39
N ILE A 276 14.28 7.40 -6.20
CA ILE A 276 14.66 8.44 -7.17
C ILE A 276 15.30 9.64 -6.47
N SER A 277 14.69 10.13 -5.39
CA SER A 277 15.21 11.27 -4.62
C SER A 277 16.51 10.93 -3.89
N PHE A 278 16.65 9.71 -3.37
CA PHE A 278 17.91 9.21 -2.83
C PHE A 278 19.02 9.25 -3.87
N ILE A 279 18.81 8.68 -5.06
CA ILE A 279 19.80 8.67 -6.14
C ILE A 279 20.12 10.10 -6.60
N ALA A 280 19.12 10.95 -6.78
CA ALA A 280 19.34 12.36 -7.15
C ALA A 280 20.20 13.09 -6.11
N ALA A 281 19.98 12.86 -4.82
CA ALA A 281 20.81 13.43 -3.76
C ALA A 281 22.24 12.86 -3.77
N GLN A 282 22.45 11.59 -4.15
CA GLN A 282 23.82 11.06 -4.35
C GLN A 282 24.56 11.76 -5.48
N PHE A 283 23.88 12.14 -6.57
CA PHE A 283 24.48 12.97 -7.63
C PHE A 283 24.96 14.31 -7.09
N TYR A 284 24.14 14.97 -6.26
CA TYR A 284 24.53 16.21 -5.59
C TYR A 284 25.77 16.03 -4.71
N LEU A 285 25.80 14.97 -3.90
CA LEU A 285 26.94 14.63 -3.03
C LEU A 285 28.21 14.24 -3.80
N ALA A 286 28.05 13.78 -5.05
CA ALA A 286 29.15 13.51 -5.96
C ALA A 286 29.63 14.78 -6.72
N GLY A 287 29.06 15.95 -6.45
CA GLY A 287 29.41 17.22 -7.09
C GLY A 287 28.73 17.46 -8.44
N GLN A 288 27.73 16.65 -8.81
CA GLN A 288 26.94 16.81 -10.03
C GLN A 288 25.65 17.59 -9.75
N ASN A 289 25.04 18.13 -10.80
CA ASN A 289 23.74 18.78 -10.66
C ASN A 289 22.61 17.73 -10.58
N PRO A 290 21.91 17.60 -9.44
CA PRO A 290 20.84 16.61 -9.26
C PRO A 290 19.64 16.85 -10.18
N PHE A 291 19.40 18.11 -10.57
CA PHE A 291 18.30 18.45 -11.48
C PHE A 291 18.57 17.97 -12.90
N THR A 292 19.83 17.95 -13.35
CA THR A 292 20.20 17.37 -14.65
C THR A 292 19.84 15.89 -14.69
N PHE A 293 20.13 15.14 -13.62
CA PHE A 293 19.71 13.74 -13.49
C PHE A 293 18.18 13.61 -13.59
N VAL A 294 17.44 14.30 -12.72
CA VAL A 294 15.97 14.18 -12.67
C VAL A 294 15.30 14.61 -13.99
N LEU A 295 15.75 15.72 -14.59
CA LEU A 295 15.22 16.23 -15.87
C LEU A 295 15.51 15.28 -17.03
N ALA A 296 16.68 14.63 -17.04
CA ALA A 296 17.05 13.71 -18.09
C ALA A 296 16.36 12.35 -17.96
N THR A 297 16.36 11.78 -16.76
CA THR A 297 16.02 10.36 -16.54
C THR A 297 14.60 10.13 -16.06
N VAL A 298 13.94 11.12 -15.42
CA VAL A 298 12.64 10.92 -14.76
C VAL A 298 11.55 11.75 -15.43
N VAL A 299 11.75 13.07 -15.52
CA VAL A 299 10.70 14.01 -15.96
C VAL A 299 10.04 13.65 -17.30
N PRO A 300 10.75 13.18 -18.35
CA PRO A 300 10.13 12.99 -19.66
C PRO A 300 8.91 12.05 -19.63
N HIS A 301 9.02 10.91 -18.95
CA HIS A 301 7.90 9.98 -18.80
C HIS A 301 7.07 10.24 -17.54
N ALA A 302 7.70 10.72 -16.46
CA ALA A 302 7.02 10.98 -15.19
C ALA A 302 5.92 12.06 -15.29
N LEU A 303 6.00 12.97 -16.27
CA LEU A 303 4.91 13.93 -16.55
C LEU A 303 3.57 13.25 -16.87
N ILE A 304 3.60 12.04 -17.41
CA ILE A 304 2.43 11.25 -17.77
C ILE A 304 2.17 10.16 -16.71
N GLU A 305 3.25 9.52 -16.26
CA GLU A 305 3.19 8.44 -15.28
C GLU A 305 2.71 8.92 -13.90
N LEU A 306 3.26 10.02 -13.38
CA LEU A 306 2.94 10.50 -12.03
C LEU A 306 1.44 10.83 -11.87
N PRO A 307 0.78 11.54 -12.80
CA PRO A 307 -0.68 11.70 -12.74
C PRO A 307 -1.44 10.37 -12.74
N ALA A 308 -1.02 9.39 -13.56
CA ALA A 308 -1.66 8.08 -13.62
C ALA A 308 -1.52 7.32 -12.29
N LEU A 309 -0.30 7.28 -11.74
CA LEU A 309 0.00 6.66 -10.45
C LEU A 309 -0.73 7.35 -9.30
N LEU A 310 -0.77 8.69 -9.26
CA LEU A 310 -1.50 9.45 -8.24
C LEU A 310 -3.01 9.18 -8.29
N ILE A 311 -3.62 9.14 -9.49
CA ILE A 311 -5.04 8.82 -9.64
C ILE A 311 -5.32 7.40 -9.16
N ALA A 312 -4.51 6.42 -9.57
CA ALA A 312 -4.65 5.03 -9.17
C ALA A 312 -4.50 4.86 -7.64
N ALA A 313 -3.43 5.44 -7.08
CA ALA A 313 -3.12 5.39 -5.66
C ALA A 313 -4.19 6.09 -4.80
N ALA A 314 -4.73 7.22 -5.26
CA ALA A 314 -5.81 7.93 -4.57
C ALA A 314 -7.15 7.19 -4.67
N ALA A 315 -7.49 6.64 -5.83
CA ALA A 315 -8.69 5.82 -6.02
C ALA A 315 -8.64 4.56 -5.16
N GLY A 316 -7.49 3.87 -5.13
CA GLY A 316 -7.23 2.73 -4.26
C GLY A 316 -7.33 3.12 -2.78
N LEU A 317 -6.66 4.19 -2.35
CA LEU A 317 -6.74 4.67 -0.96
C LEU A 317 -8.18 4.98 -0.54
N ARG A 318 -8.96 5.64 -1.40
CA ARG A 318 -10.39 5.89 -1.13
C ARG A 318 -11.16 4.57 -1.00
N TRP A 319 -10.93 3.61 -1.90
CA TRP A 319 -11.55 2.29 -1.81
C TRP A 319 -11.23 1.60 -0.47
N HIS A 320 -9.96 1.60 -0.04
CA HIS A 320 -9.57 0.99 1.22
C HIS A 320 -10.12 1.74 2.45
N ALA A 321 -10.20 3.07 2.38
CA ALA A 321 -10.65 3.91 3.47
C ALA A 321 -12.17 3.85 3.73
N VAL A 322 -12.97 3.41 2.75
CA VAL A 322 -14.43 3.22 2.92
C VAL A 322 -14.73 2.26 4.08
N VAL A 323 -13.85 1.30 4.35
CA VAL A 323 -14.04 0.35 5.45
C VAL A 323 -13.90 1.03 6.82
N ILE A 324 -13.08 2.08 6.90
CA ILE A 324 -12.86 2.87 8.14
C ILE A 324 -14.01 3.86 8.37
N ALA A 325 -14.46 4.52 7.31
CA ALA A 325 -15.43 5.58 7.35
C ALA A 325 -16.44 5.42 6.19
N PRO A 326 -17.43 4.53 6.33
CA PRO A 326 -18.45 4.36 5.31
C PRO A 326 -19.29 5.63 5.18
N PRO A 327 -19.76 5.99 3.97
CA PRO A 327 -20.66 7.12 3.77
C PRO A 327 -21.97 6.96 4.56
N PRO A 328 -22.56 8.04 5.08
CA PRO A 328 -23.88 7.97 5.70
C PRO A 328 -24.93 7.50 4.69
N ASN A 329 -25.87 6.65 5.14
CA ASN A 329 -26.96 6.06 4.36
C ASN A 329 -26.57 5.01 3.30
N GLN A 330 -25.39 4.40 3.41
CA GLN A 330 -25.02 3.22 2.62
C GLN A 330 -24.56 2.10 3.54
N THR A 331 -24.81 0.85 3.15
CA THR A 331 -24.19 -0.29 3.82
C THR A 331 -22.69 -0.34 3.47
N LEU A 332 -21.89 -0.97 4.34
CA LEU A 332 -20.46 -1.14 4.11
C LEU A 332 -20.18 -1.87 2.77
N SER A 333 -20.98 -2.90 2.46
CA SER A 333 -20.84 -3.69 1.23
C SER A 333 -21.14 -2.87 -0.02
N GLU A 334 -22.20 -2.07 -0.02
CA GLU A 334 -22.54 -1.16 -1.13
C GLU A 334 -21.43 -0.14 -1.36
N ALA A 335 -20.99 0.54 -0.30
CA ALA A 335 -19.95 1.56 -0.39
C ALA A 335 -18.62 0.97 -0.89
N PHE A 336 -18.25 -0.22 -0.42
CA PHE A 336 -17.04 -0.91 -0.84
C PHE A 336 -17.09 -1.32 -2.32
N LEU A 337 -18.21 -1.90 -2.77
CA LEU A 337 -18.40 -2.29 -4.17
C LEU A 337 -18.44 -1.08 -5.09
N GLN A 338 -19.10 0.01 -4.67
CA GLN A 338 -19.10 1.27 -5.41
C GLN A 338 -17.67 1.79 -5.58
N ALA A 339 -16.87 1.86 -4.50
CA ALA A 339 -15.51 2.37 -4.57
C ALA A 339 -14.58 1.47 -5.39
N ALA A 340 -14.74 0.15 -5.31
CA ALA A 340 -14.03 -0.82 -6.15
C ALA A 340 -14.35 -0.61 -7.65
N ALA A 341 -15.64 -0.44 -7.99
CA ALA A 341 -16.08 -0.19 -9.35
C ALA A 341 -15.55 1.15 -9.88
N GLU A 342 -15.60 2.22 -9.08
CA GLU A 342 -15.05 3.52 -9.43
C GLU A 342 -13.52 3.47 -9.60
N PHE A 343 -12.80 2.72 -8.77
CA PHE A 343 -11.37 2.44 -8.96
C PHE A 343 -11.12 1.73 -10.30
N MET A 344 -11.80 0.63 -10.58
CA MET A 344 -11.63 -0.13 -11.83
C MET A 344 -11.93 0.71 -13.07
N ARG A 345 -12.94 1.58 -12.97
CA ARG A 345 -13.32 2.51 -14.04
C ARG A 345 -12.20 3.48 -14.36
N LEU A 346 -11.60 4.09 -13.34
CA LEU A 346 -10.44 4.97 -13.50
C LEU A 346 -9.19 4.21 -13.95
N PHE A 347 -8.98 3.01 -13.41
CA PHE A 347 -7.83 2.19 -13.73
C PHE A 347 -7.81 1.81 -15.21
N ILE A 348 -8.93 1.29 -15.72
CA ILE A 348 -9.05 0.88 -17.13
C ILE A 348 -9.16 2.09 -18.05
N GLY A 349 -9.98 3.07 -17.70
CA GLY A 349 -10.28 4.20 -18.58
C GLY A 349 -9.19 5.27 -18.62
N VAL A 350 -8.41 5.45 -17.56
CA VAL A 350 -7.47 6.58 -17.46
C VAL A 350 -6.06 6.09 -17.18
N VAL A 351 -5.86 5.27 -16.15
CA VAL A 351 -4.52 4.89 -15.69
C VAL A 351 -3.81 4.01 -16.71
N ILE A 352 -4.44 2.94 -17.20
CA ILE A 352 -3.83 2.02 -18.18
C ILE A 352 -3.38 2.77 -19.45
N PRO A 353 -4.24 3.59 -20.12
CA PRO A 353 -3.82 4.36 -21.28
C PRO A 353 -2.64 5.29 -20.99
N LEU A 354 -2.66 5.99 -19.85
CA LEU A 354 -1.58 6.91 -19.48
C LEU A 354 -0.26 6.16 -19.21
N LEU A 355 -0.30 5.02 -18.52
CA LEU A 355 0.89 4.20 -18.28
C LEU A 355 1.47 3.61 -19.57
N LEU A 356 0.62 3.26 -20.54
CA LEU A 356 1.08 2.81 -21.84
C LEU A 356 1.78 3.94 -22.60
N ILE A 357 1.23 5.15 -22.58
CA ILE A 357 1.89 6.31 -23.20
C ILE A 357 3.19 6.62 -22.45
N ALA A 358 3.18 6.61 -21.12
CA ALA A 358 4.36 6.85 -20.30
C ALA A 358 5.48 5.84 -20.61
N SER A 359 5.18 4.55 -20.74
CA SER A 359 6.21 3.54 -21.05
C SER A 359 6.79 3.69 -22.45
N LEU A 360 6.00 4.16 -23.43
CA LEU A 360 6.50 4.49 -24.77
C LEU A 360 7.43 5.71 -24.72
N VAL A 361 7.08 6.74 -23.94
CA VAL A 361 7.94 7.91 -23.72
C VAL A 361 9.22 7.52 -22.97
N GLU A 362 9.11 6.65 -21.98
CA GLU A 362 10.24 6.11 -21.23
C GLU A 362 11.19 5.31 -22.12
N ALA A 363 10.66 4.46 -22.99
CA ALA A 363 11.47 3.63 -23.87
C ALA A 363 12.10 4.42 -25.02
N PHE A 364 11.38 5.37 -25.64
CA PHE A 364 11.83 6.00 -26.89
C PHE A 364 12.34 7.42 -26.75
N VAL A 365 11.82 8.20 -25.80
CA VAL A 365 12.11 9.64 -25.67
C VAL A 365 13.15 9.88 -24.58
N THR A 366 12.97 9.26 -23.40
CA THR A 366 13.86 9.45 -22.25
C THR A 366 15.34 9.17 -22.58
N PRO A 367 15.71 8.08 -23.30
CA PRO A 367 17.11 7.83 -23.63
C PRO A 367 17.74 8.90 -24.52
N ARG A 368 16.95 9.47 -25.44
CA ARG A 368 17.43 10.55 -26.33
C ARG A 368 17.72 11.83 -25.56
N ILE A 369 16.87 12.16 -24.59
CA ILE A 369 17.07 13.34 -23.72
C ILE A 369 18.32 13.14 -22.87
N VAL A 370 18.56 11.95 -22.33
CA VAL A 370 19.78 11.65 -21.56
C VAL A 370 21.02 11.81 -22.42
N ILE A 371 21.01 11.27 -23.64
CA ILE A 371 22.13 11.46 -24.58
C ILE A 371 22.32 12.94 -24.90
N MET A 372 21.26 13.73 -25.08
CA MET A 372 21.38 15.16 -25.33
C MET A 372 21.96 15.94 -24.13
N MET A 373 21.60 15.57 -22.91
CA MET A 373 22.02 16.29 -21.70
C MET A 373 23.40 15.87 -21.18
N TYR A 374 23.79 14.60 -21.37
CA TYR A 374 25.06 14.06 -20.87
C TYR A 374 26.07 13.71 -21.97
N GLY A 375 25.63 13.62 -23.23
CA GLY A 375 26.45 13.07 -24.33
C GLY A 375 27.45 14.02 -24.98
N GLY A 376 27.42 15.32 -24.64
CA GLY A 376 28.27 16.35 -25.27
C GLY A 376 27.68 16.88 -26.57
#